data_AF-T0LDQ9-F1
#
_entry.id   AF-T0LDQ9-F1
#
_cell.length_a   1.000
_cell.length_b   1.000
_cell.length_c   1.000
_cell.angle_alpha   90.00
_cell.angle_beta   90.00
_cell.angle_gamma   90.00
#
_symmetry.space_group_name_H-M   'P 1'
#
loop_
_entity.id
_entity.type
_entity.pdbx_description
1 polymer ?
#
loop_
_entity_poly.entity_id
_entity_poly.type
_entity_poly.pdbx_seq_one_letter_code
_entity_poly.pdbx_strand_id
1 'polypeptide(L)'
;MPATEQPKDWFSKLDEQLTKKEKEVMKESSLTTGKKSEMNKRILTDLWQTWVRFNKQNIHFTIDPPPNKWLEFTSYPEKFQLSNDFFFENVSNISFKDTAGEVERVGDALKIIYKKEENESISVLFEFSEGEKYDRYTGWHRYFTQYILYESPMKAAKIEELEEILLNVISKWYESQLRRNRDIIIDDIKSNYKKGETFIE
;
A
#
# COMPACT_ATOMS: atom_id res chain seq x y z
N MET A 1 12.92 65.56 20.78
CA MET A 1 12.41 64.53 19.86
C MET A 1 12.74 63.18 20.48
N PRO A 2 11.76 62.39 20.97
CA PRO A 2 12.08 61.07 21.52
C PRO A 2 12.26 60.08 20.37
N ALA A 3 13.35 59.31 20.45
CA ALA A 3 13.67 58.24 19.51
C ALA A 3 12.58 57.16 19.57
N THR A 4 11.97 56.87 18.43
CA THR A 4 11.11 55.71 18.24
C THR A 4 11.97 54.47 18.08
N GLU A 5 12.19 53.74 19.18
CA GLU A 5 12.72 52.38 19.14
C GLU A 5 11.77 51.50 18.32
N GLN A 6 12.20 51.11 17.12
CA GLN A 6 11.45 50.18 16.28
C GLN A 6 11.52 48.77 16.89
N PRO A 7 10.40 48.05 17.03
CA PRO A 7 10.37 46.67 17.49
C PRO A 7 10.87 45.75 16.36
N LYS A 8 12.18 45.67 16.18
CA LYS A 8 12.81 45.08 14.98
C LYS A 8 13.46 43.71 15.20
N ASP A 9 13.25 43.08 16.35
CA ASP A 9 14.10 41.95 16.76
C ASP A 9 13.35 40.63 17.02
N TRP A 10 12.01 40.62 17.00
CA TRP A 10 11.24 39.39 17.22
C TRP A 10 10.83 38.70 15.91
N PHE A 11 10.33 39.46 14.93
CA PHE A 11 9.84 38.89 13.68
C PHE A 11 10.96 38.32 12.80
N SER A 12 12.12 38.97 12.78
CA SER A 12 13.34 38.48 12.12
C SER A 12 13.85 37.17 12.73
N LYS A 13 13.80 37.03 14.07
CA LYS A 13 14.11 35.76 14.76
C LYS A 13 13.08 34.67 14.47
N LEU A 14 11.80 35.03 14.37
CA LEU A 14 10.74 34.11 13.98
C LEU A 14 10.96 33.61 12.55
N ASP A 15 11.22 34.51 11.60
CA ASP A 15 11.44 34.20 10.19
C ASP A 15 12.66 33.29 9.98
N GLU A 16 13.75 33.53 10.70
CA GLU A 16 14.90 32.61 10.70
C GLU A 16 14.56 31.23 11.26
N GLN A 17 13.76 31.14 12.33
CA GLN A 17 13.33 29.86 12.90
C GLN A 17 12.37 29.12 11.96
N LEU A 18 11.46 29.83 11.31
CA LEU A 18 10.55 29.28 10.31
C LEU A 18 11.33 28.77 9.11
N THR A 19 12.26 29.57 8.57
CA THR A 19 13.09 29.18 7.42
C THR A 19 14.00 27.98 7.73
N LYS A 20 14.53 27.89 8.95
CA LYS A 20 15.32 26.72 9.39
C LYS A 20 14.44 25.47 9.47
N LYS A 21 13.26 25.57 10.08
CA LYS A 21 12.28 24.46 10.13
C LYS A 21 11.81 24.06 8.74
N GLU A 22 11.53 25.01 7.85
CA GLU A 22 11.17 24.74 6.45
C GLU A 22 12.27 23.98 5.71
N LYS A 23 13.54 24.39 5.87
CA LYS A 23 14.68 23.70 5.23
C LYS A 23 14.89 22.29 5.78
N GLU A 24 14.73 22.09 7.07
CA GLU A 24 14.80 20.77 7.70
C GLU A 24 13.67 19.86 7.19
N VAL A 25 12.43 20.34 7.20
CA VAL A 25 11.26 19.61 6.70
C VAL A 25 11.38 19.28 5.22
N MET A 26 11.87 20.20 4.38
CA MET A 26 12.05 19.98 2.94
C MET A 26 13.13 18.92 2.64
N LYS A 27 14.24 18.92 3.39
CA LYS A 27 15.27 17.89 3.26
C LYS A 27 14.76 16.51 3.67
N GLU A 28 13.99 16.42 4.76
CA GLU A 28 13.42 15.14 5.19
C GLU A 28 12.36 14.63 4.21
N SER A 29 11.47 15.52 3.75
CA SER A 29 10.42 15.22 2.78
C SER A 29 10.97 14.73 1.43
N SER A 30 12.04 15.35 0.93
CA SER A 30 12.66 14.90 -0.34
C SER A 30 13.26 13.49 -0.25
N LEU A 31 13.85 13.12 0.89
CA LEU A 31 14.40 11.78 1.11
C LEU A 31 13.30 10.71 1.21
N THR A 32 12.21 10.98 1.92
CA THR A 32 11.08 10.03 2.01
C THR A 32 10.36 9.89 0.68
N THR A 33 10.19 10.99 -0.06
CA THR A 33 9.59 11.01 -1.41
C THR A 33 10.40 10.14 -2.38
N GLY A 34 11.73 10.28 -2.39
CA GLY A 34 12.60 9.46 -3.25
C GLY A 34 12.51 7.98 -2.90
N LYS A 35 12.59 7.65 -1.61
CA LYS A 35 12.47 6.26 -1.12
C LYS A 35 11.11 5.64 -1.46
N LYS A 36 10.02 6.40 -1.33
CA LYS A 36 8.67 5.97 -1.68
C LYS A 36 8.53 5.70 -3.17
N SER A 37 9.10 6.56 -4.00
CA SER A 37 9.13 6.35 -5.45
C SER A 37 9.83 5.04 -5.82
N GLU A 38 11.01 4.77 -5.22
CA GLU A 38 11.74 3.52 -5.46
C GLU A 38 10.95 2.29 -4.97
N MET A 39 10.40 2.34 -3.76
CA MET A 39 9.58 1.25 -3.21
C MET A 39 8.38 0.94 -4.10
N ASN A 40 7.62 1.97 -4.49
CA ASN A 40 6.43 1.79 -5.33
C ASN A 40 6.77 1.22 -6.71
N LYS A 41 7.88 1.63 -7.32
CA LYS A 41 8.32 1.08 -8.62
C LYS A 41 8.57 -0.42 -8.53
N ARG A 42 9.30 -0.87 -7.51
CA ARG A 42 9.62 -2.29 -7.32
C ARG A 42 8.37 -3.10 -6.99
N ILE A 43 7.63 -2.69 -5.97
CA ILE A 43 6.40 -3.37 -5.52
C ILE A 43 5.40 -3.53 -6.68
N LEU A 44 5.12 -2.46 -7.44
CA LEU A 44 4.19 -2.54 -8.56
C LEU A 44 4.71 -3.48 -9.65
N THR A 45 6.01 -3.45 -9.94
CA THR A 45 6.64 -4.37 -10.89
C THR A 45 6.50 -5.83 -10.45
N ASP A 46 6.75 -6.12 -9.18
CA ASP A 46 6.65 -7.48 -8.62
C ASP A 46 5.21 -7.98 -8.62
N LEU A 47 4.25 -7.12 -8.27
CA LEU A 47 2.83 -7.44 -8.34
C LEU A 47 2.36 -7.68 -9.78
N TRP A 48 2.88 -6.93 -10.76
CA TRP A 48 2.57 -7.19 -12.17
C TRP A 48 3.15 -8.51 -12.67
N GLN A 49 4.42 -8.81 -12.33
CA GLN A 49 5.01 -10.10 -12.69
C GLN A 49 4.25 -11.27 -12.05
N THR A 50 3.82 -11.11 -10.80
CA THR A 50 2.93 -12.04 -10.09
C THR A 50 1.61 -12.21 -10.83
N TRP A 51 0.97 -11.10 -11.22
CA TRP A 51 -0.26 -11.09 -11.99
C TRP A 51 -0.12 -11.83 -13.33
N VAL A 52 0.97 -11.61 -14.06
CA VAL A 52 1.27 -12.32 -15.31
C VAL A 52 1.41 -13.83 -15.06
N ARG A 53 2.08 -14.23 -13.97
CA ARG A 53 2.21 -15.64 -13.59
C ARG A 53 0.86 -16.28 -13.24
N PHE A 54 0.03 -15.58 -12.49
CA PHE A 54 -1.28 -16.05 -12.05
C PHE A 54 -2.24 -16.23 -13.22
N ASN A 55 -2.26 -15.29 -14.18
CA ASN A 55 -3.09 -15.42 -15.38
C ASN A 55 -2.75 -16.63 -16.24
N LYS A 56 -1.48 -17.06 -16.29
CA LYS A 56 -1.09 -18.31 -16.99
C LYS A 56 -1.79 -19.55 -16.42
N GLN A 57 -2.31 -19.48 -15.19
CA GLN A 57 -3.09 -20.53 -14.54
C GLN A 57 -4.59 -20.20 -14.43
N ASN A 58 -5.08 -19.20 -15.17
CA ASN A 58 -6.47 -18.74 -15.12
C ASN A 58 -6.92 -18.27 -13.72
N ILE A 59 -5.99 -17.67 -12.98
CA ILE A 59 -6.23 -17.03 -11.68
C ILE A 59 -6.29 -15.52 -11.92
N HIS A 60 -7.41 -14.88 -11.55
CA HIS A 60 -7.71 -13.51 -11.95
C HIS A 60 -7.63 -12.52 -10.80
N PHE A 61 -6.74 -11.55 -10.95
CA PHE A 61 -6.49 -10.48 -9.98
C PHE A 61 -6.61 -9.10 -10.65
N THR A 62 -6.79 -8.08 -9.82
CA THR A 62 -6.71 -6.67 -10.24
C THR A 62 -5.68 -5.93 -9.41
N ILE A 63 -4.91 -5.05 -10.06
CA ILE A 63 -3.96 -4.14 -9.41
C ILE A 63 -4.54 -2.73 -9.47
N ASP A 64 -4.53 -2.03 -8.35
CA ASP A 64 -4.77 -0.59 -8.24
C ASP A 64 -3.49 0.07 -7.67
N PRO A 65 -2.91 1.11 -8.28
CA PRO A 65 -3.34 1.79 -9.51
C PRO A 65 -3.31 0.87 -10.75
N PRO A 66 -4.24 1.04 -11.71
CA PRO A 66 -4.31 0.20 -12.90
C PRO A 66 -3.00 0.17 -13.70
N PRO A 67 -2.54 -1.01 -14.19
CA PRO A 67 -1.28 -1.17 -14.90
C PRO A 67 -1.10 -0.24 -16.11
N ASN A 68 -2.18 0.09 -16.82
CA ASN A 68 -2.15 1.00 -17.96
C ASN A 68 -1.76 2.45 -17.61
N LYS A 69 -1.74 2.83 -16.33
CA LYS A 69 -1.30 4.17 -15.90
C LYS A 69 0.22 4.28 -15.72
N TRP A 70 0.90 3.16 -15.45
CA TRP A 70 2.29 3.15 -15.01
C TRP A 70 3.18 2.16 -15.78
N LEU A 71 2.59 1.33 -16.64
CA LEU A 71 3.29 0.47 -17.60
C LEU A 71 3.08 0.91 -19.03
N GLU A 72 4.18 0.92 -19.78
CA GLU A 72 4.22 1.04 -21.23
C GLU A 72 4.64 -0.31 -21.82
N PHE A 73 3.83 -0.85 -22.73
CA PHE A 73 4.06 -2.18 -23.28
C PHE A 73 4.70 -2.11 -24.66
N THR A 74 5.83 -2.82 -24.81
CA THR A 74 6.36 -3.16 -26.14
C THR A 74 5.70 -4.43 -26.68
N SER A 75 5.42 -5.40 -25.79
CA SER A 75 4.66 -6.62 -26.11
C SER A 75 3.92 -7.10 -24.87
N TYR A 76 2.59 -6.99 -24.89
CA TYR A 76 1.75 -7.38 -23.75
C TYR A 76 1.71 -8.91 -23.57
N PRO A 77 1.73 -9.44 -22.32
CA PRO A 77 2.02 -8.76 -21.05
C PRO A 77 3.52 -8.82 -20.63
N GLU A 78 4.38 -9.50 -21.41
CA GLU A 78 5.72 -9.92 -20.97
C GLU A 78 6.83 -8.88 -21.16
N LYS A 79 6.72 -7.97 -22.14
CA LYS A 79 7.72 -6.92 -22.39
C LYS A 79 7.11 -5.55 -22.11
N PHE A 80 7.55 -4.95 -21.01
CA PHE A 80 7.08 -3.66 -20.53
C PHE A 80 8.22 -2.79 -20.02
N GLN A 81 7.95 -1.49 -19.93
CA GLN A 81 8.78 -0.49 -19.28
C GLN A 81 7.90 0.33 -18.34
N LEU A 82 8.50 0.91 -17.30
CA LEU A 82 7.80 1.84 -16.42
C LEU A 82 7.59 3.16 -17.16
N SER A 83 6.39 3.72 -17.05
CA SER A 83 6.10 5.02 -17.68
C SER A 83 6.88 6.12 -16.99
N ASN A 84 7.49 7.00 -17.79
CA ASN A 84 8.18 8.20 -17.29
C ASN A 84 7.21 9.30 -16.84
N ASP A 85 5.96 9.25 -17.29
CA ASP A 85 4.93 10.25 -16.99
C ASP A 85 4.15 9.92 -15.70
N PHE A 86 4.48 8.81 -15.03
CA PHE A 86 3.83 8.37 -13.81
C PHE A 86 4.62 8.74 -12.56
N PHE A 87 4.00 9.51 -11.67
CA PHE A 87 4.58 9.95 -10.40
C PHE A 87 4.40 8.90 -9.30
N PHE A 88 5.34 7.95 -9.22
CA PHE A 88 5.30 6.84 -8.26
C PHE A 88 5.28 7.29 -6.79
N GLU A 89 5.88 8.43 -6.47
CA GLU A 89 5.88 9.02 -5.12
C GLU A 89 4.49 9.44 -4.62
N ASN A 90 3.57 9.72 -5.54
CA ASN A 90 2.21 10.15 -5.22
C ASN A 90 1.30 8.95 -4.89
N VAL A 91 1.70 7.74 -5.29
CA VAL A 91 0.95 6.52 -4.99
C VAL A 91 0.99 6.26 -3.49
N SER A 92 -0.16 6.42 -2.85
CA SER A 92 -0.30 6.27 -1.39
C SER A 92 -1.09 5.02 -1.01
N ASN A 93 -1.71 4.36 -1.98
CA ASN A 93 -2.38 3.09 -1.82
C ASN A 93 -2.07 2.21 -3.04
N ILE A 94 -1.67 0.97 -2.80
CA ILE A 94 -1.57 -0.09 -3.80
C ILE A 94 -2.43 -1.24 -3.33
N SER A 95 -3.29 -1.78 -4.20
CA SER A 95 -4.16 -2.91 -3.91
C SER A 95 -3.97 -4.00 -4.94
N PHE A 96 -3.81 -5.24 -4.48
CA PHE A 96 -3.79 -6.46 -5.28
C PHE A 96 -4.94 -7.35 -4.83
N LYS A 97 -6.04 -7.33 -5.59
CA LYS A 97 -7.34 -7.87 -5.20
C LYS A 97 -7.71 -9.08 -6.05
N ASP A 98 -8.20 -10.13 -5.40
CA ASP A 98 -8.76 -11.30 -6.05
C ASP A 98 -10.14 -10.97 -6.64
N THR A 99 -10.32 -11.37 -7.90
CA THR A 99 -11.56 -11.17 -8.67
C THR A 99 -12.17 -12.49 -9.13
N ALA A 100 -11.69 -13.63 -8.60
CA ALA A 100 -12.26 -14.93 -8.86
C ALA A 100 -13.77 -14.93 -8.54
N GLY A 101 -14.56 -15.55 -9.41
CA GLY A 101 -16.03 -15.58 -9.31
C GLY A 101 -16.58 -16.43 -8.16
N GLU A 102 -15.72 -17.04 -7.33
CA GLU A 102 -16.15 -17.71 -6.10
C GLU A 102 -16.54 -16.65 -5.06
N VAL A 103 -17.84 -16.56 -4.75
CA VAL A 103 -18.44 -15.53 -3.88
C VAL A 103 -17.65 -15.31 -2.59
N GLU A 104 -17.11 -16.38 -2.00
CA GLU A 104 -16.36 -16.34 -0.74
C GLU A 104 -14.97 -15.68 -0.87
N ARG A 105 -14.33 -15.71 -2.04
CA ARG A 105 -13.00 -15.13 -2.31
C ARG A 105 -13.07 -13.69 -2.84
N VAL A 106 -14.22 -13.32 -3.42
CA VAL A 106 -14.44 -11.96 -3.94
C VAL A 106 -14.18 -10.96 -2.82
N GLY A 107 -13.15 -10.15 -2.96
CA GLY A 107 -12.82 -9.14 -1.95
C GLY A 107 -11.49 -9.34 -1.25
N ASP A 108 -10.90 -10.53 -1.30
CA ASP A 108 -9.60 -10.77 -0.67
C ASP A 108 -8.53 -9.91 -1.36
N ALA A 109 -7.81 -9.11 -0.58
CA ALA A 109 -6.94 -8.08 -1.09
C ALA A 109 -5.68 -7.92 -0.24
N LEU A 110 -4.55 -7.87 -0.92
CA LEU A 110 -3.31 -7.38 -0.34
C LEU A 110 -3.23 -5.86 -0.59
N LYS A 111 -3.11 -5.06 0.46
CA LYS A 111 -3.06 -3.59 0.39
C LYS A 111 -1.76 -3.07 0.98
N ILE A 112 -1.17 -2.08 0.31
CA ILE A 112 0.02 -1.37 0.78
C ILE A 112 -0.38 0.10 0.88
N ILE A 113 -0.35 0.62 2.10
CA ILE A 113 -0.89 1.95 2.43
C ILE A 113 0.22 2.79 3.04
N TYR A 114 0.38 3.99 2.51
CA TYR A 114 1.26 5.02 3.06
C TYR A 114 0.43 5.99 3.88
N LYS A 115 0.66 6.04 5.19
CA LYS A 115 -0.04 6.96 6.10
C LYS A 115 0.84 8.19 6.32
N LYS A 116 0.23 9.38 6.22
CA LYS A 116 0.88 10.67 6.51
C LYS A 116 0.35 11.21 7.84
N GLU A 117 0.70 10.54 8.93
CA GLU A 117 0.48 11.06 10.29
C GLU A 117 1.70 11.89 10.74
N GLU A 118 2.07 11.89 12.03
CA GLU A 118 3.24 12.63 12.54
C GLU A 118 4.55 12.22 11.84
N ASN A 119 4.65 10.96 11.42
CA ASN A 119 5.72 10.46 10.56
C ASN A 119 5.10 9.63 9.42
N GLU A 120 5.59 9.80 8.19
CA GLU A 120 5.16 8.95 7.08
C GLU A 120 5.51 7.50 7.40
N SER A 121 4.53 6.60 7.32
CA SER A 121 4.67 5.17 7.57
C SER A 121 4.10 4.37 6.42
N ILE A 122 4.56 3.12 6.30
CA ILE A 122 4.07 2.14 5.35
C ILE A 122 3.47 0.96 6.12
N SER A 123 2.25 0.57 5.74
CA SER A 123 1.57 -0.60 6.27
C SER A 123 1.23 -1.54 5.12
N VAL A 124 1.56 -2.82 5.26
CA VAL A 124 1.13 -3.89 4.36
C VAL A 124 0.04 -4.68 5.09
N LEU A 125 -1.12 -4.78 4.48
CA LEU A 125 -2.32 -5.37 5.04
C LEU A 125 -2.83 -6.50 4.14
N PHE A 126 -3.34 -7.55 4.76
CA PHE A 126 -4.17 -8.53 4.07
C PHE A 126 -5.61 -8.37 4.55
N GLU A 127 -6.51 -8.12 3.62
CA GLU A 127 -7.93 -7.93 3.86
C GLU A 127 -8.70 -9.08 3.26
N PHE A 128 -9.67 -9.61 3.99
CA PHE A 128 -10.52 -10.67 3.48
C PHE A 128 -11.91 -10.58 4.10
N SER A 129 -12.91 -11.10 3.38
CA SER A 129 -14.28 -11.10 3.89
C SER A 129 -14.52 -12.24 4.90
N GLU A 130 -15.12 -11.90 6.04
CA GLU A 130 -15.62 -12.85 7.05
C GLU A 130 -17.06 -13.30 6.76
N GLY A 131 -17.61 -12.94 5.59
CA GLY A 131 -18.96 -13.29 5.15
C GLY A 131 -19.98 -12.16 5.32
N GLU A 132 -21.22 -12.47 4.95
CA GLU A 132 -22.36 -11.56 5.02
C GLU A 132 -23.19 -11.81 6.28
N LYS A 133 -23.62 -10.73 6.95
CA LYS A 133 -24.58 -10.82 8.06
C LYS A 133 -25.75 -9.89 7.78
N TYR A 134 -26.95 -10.36 8.13
CA TYR A 134 -28.17 -9.58 8.03
C TYR A 134 -28.38 -8.76 9.31
N ASP A 135 -28.42 -7.44 9.18
CA ASP A 135 -28.90 -6.52 10.20
C ASP A 135 -30.36 -6.16 9.89
N ARG A 136 -31.21 -6.21 10.93
CA ARG A 136 -32.66 -5.96 10.82
C ARG A 136 -32.99 -4.58 10.26
N TYR A 137 -32.15 -3.58 10.50
CA TYR A 137 -32.43 -2.18 10.16
C TYR A 137 -31.68 -1.71 8.91
N THR A 138 -30.52 -2.28 8.63
CA THR A 138 -29.62 -1.82 7.57
C THR A 138 -29.40 -2.85 6.47
N GLY A 139 -29.98 -4.06 6.56
CA GLY A 139 -29.96 -5.06 5.50
C GLY A 139 -28.76 -6.01 5.55
N TRP A 140 -28.40 -6.59 4.42
CA TRP A 140 -27.21 -7.45 4.28
C TRP A 140 -25.95 -6.60 4.24
N HIS A 141 -24.98 -6.96 5.10
CA HIS A 141 -23.69 -6.29 5.23
C HIS A 141 -22.57 -7.29 5.07
N ARG A 142 -21.53 -6.93 4.32
CA ARG A 142 -20.33 -7.75 4.19
C ARG A 142 -19.27 -7.28 5.17
N TYR A 143 -18.79 -8.20 6.00
CA TYR A 143 -17.78 -7.89 7.00
C TYR A 143 -16.40 -8.19 6.41
N PHE A 144 -15.48 -7.24 6.58
CA PHE A 144 -14.09 -7.39 6.19
C PHE A 144 -13.21 -7.29 7.43
N THR A 145 -12.19 -8.14 7.47
CA THR A 145 -11.14 -8.10 8.49
C THR A 145 -9.81 -7.87 7.83
N GLN A 146 -8.99 -7.03 8.46
CA GLN A 146 -7.62 -6.78 8.06
C GLN A 146 -6.64 -7.44 9.02
N TYR A 147 -5.54 -7.93 8.49
CA TYR A 147 -4.37 -8.38 9.23
C TYR A 147 -3.17 -7.54 8.80
N ILE A 148 -2.37 -7.12 9.78
CA ILE A 148 -1.18 -6.30 9.57
C ILE A 148 -0.02 -7.24 9.28
N LEU A 149 0.40 -7.28 8.02
CA LEU A 149 1.54 -8.08 7.57
C LEU A 149 2.86 -7.41 7.89
N TYR A 150 2.90 -6.08 7.72
CA TYR A 150 4.05 -5.25 7.98
C TYR A 150 3.59 -3.85 8.40
N GLU A 151 4.31 -3.22 9.30
CA GLU A 151 4.16 -1.80 9.58
C GLU A 151 5.51 -1.21 10.01
N SER A 152 5.94 -0.13 9.36
CA SER A 152 7.18 0.55 9.72
C SER A 152 7.12 2.03 9.35
N PRO A 153 7.81 2.91 10.10
CA PRO A 153 8.12 4.25 9.64
C PRO A 153 8.84 4.20 8.28
N MET A 154 8.51 5.12 7.37
CA MET A 154 9.06 5.15 6.02
C MET A 154 10.59 5.30 6.03
N LYS A 155 11.13 6.04 7.01
CA LYS A 155 12.58 6.19 7.21
C LYS A 155 13.27 4.85 7.49
N ALA A 156 12.64 3.95 8.24
CA ALA A 156 13.19 2.66 8.65
C ALA A 156 12.82 1.49 7.71
N ALA A 157 11.75 1.62 6.94
CA ALA A 157 11.24 0.54 6.09
C ALA A 157 12.26 0.07 5.06
N LYS A 158 12.42 -1.24 4.87
CA LYS A 158 13.34 -1.82 3.88
C LYS A 158 12.56 -2.57 2.82
N ILE A 159 12.97 -2.42 1.57
CA ILE A 159 12.28 -3.09 0.45
C ILE A 159 12.38 -4.61 0.58
N GLU A 160 13.53 -5.11 1.04
CA GLU A 160 13.80 -6.53 1.19
C GLU A 160 12.85 -7.19 2.20
N GLU A 161 12.52 -6.49 3.28
CA GLU A 161 11.56 -6.96 4.29
C GLU A 161 10.13 -7.04 3.71
N LEU A 162 9.75 -6.08 2.86
CA LEU A 162 8.47 -6.12 2.16
C LEU A 162 8.44 -7.25 1.12
N GLU A 163 9.47 -7.39 0.30
CA GLU A 163 9.59 -8.45 -0.71
C GLU A 163 9.50 -9.85 -0.08
N GLU A 164 10.11 -10.06 1.09
CA GLU A 164 10.01 -11.32 1.82
C GLU A 164 8.58 -11.61 2.30
N ILE A 165 7.88 -10.61 2.83
CA ILE A 165 6.47 -10.74 3.25
C ILE A 165 5.58 -11.02 2.05
N LEU A 166 5.78 -10.29 0.95
CA LEU A 166 5.06 -10.50 -0.30
C LEU A 166 5.31 -11.92 -0.83
N LEU A 167 6.55 -12.39 -0.85
CA LEU A 167 6.90 -13.74 -1.29
C LEU A 167 6.14 -14.80 -0.49
N ASN A 168 6.14 -14.70 0.84
CA ASN A 168 5.47 -15.66 1.70
C ASN A 168 3.95 -15.67 1.47
N VAL A 169 3.33 -14.49 1.51
CA VAL A 169 1.87 -14.34 1.37
C VAL A 169 1.39 -14.73 -0.02
N ILE A 170 2.05 -14.24 -1.09
CA ILE A 170 1.67 -14.54 -2.48
C ILE A 170 1.85 -16.02 -2.78
N SER A 171 2.92 -16.66 -2.29
CA SER A 171 3.13 -18.11 -2.48
C SER A 171 2.01 -18.92 -1.84
N LYS A 172 1.60 -18.54 -0.62
CA LYS A 172 0.51 -19.22 0.08
C LYS A 172 -0.84 -18.95 -0.56
N TRP A 173 -1.06 -17.74 -1.06
CA TRP A 173 -2.27 -17.38 -1.78
C TRP A 173 -2.37 -18.17 -3.09
N TYR A 174 -1.26 -18.31 -3.82
CA TYR A 174 -1.20 -19.13 -5.02
C TYR A 174 -1.51 -20.61 -4.74
N GLU A 175 -0.96 -21.18 -3.65
CA GLU A 175 -1.33 -22.53 -3.21
C GLU A 175 -2.84 -22.65 -2.94
N SER A 176 -3.42 -21.67 -2.22
CA SER A 176 -4.85 -21.62 -1.93
C SER A 176 -5.72 -21.62 -3.20
N GLN A 177 -5.30 -20.88 -4.23
CA GLN A 177 -5.99 -20.83 -5.52
C GLN A 177 -5.91 -22.17 -6.25
N LEU A 178 -4.71 -22.76 -6.36
CA LEU A 178 -4.52 -24.04 -7.04
C LEU A 178 -5.30 -25.18 -6.39
N ARG A 179 -5.36 -25.21 -5.06
CA ARG A 179 -6.11 -26.21 -4.31
C ARG A 179 -7.60 -25.91 -4.18
N ARG A 180 -8.06 -24.74 -4.65
CA ARG A 180 -9.42 -24.22 -4.45
C ARG A 180 -9.86 -24.28 -2.98
N ASN A 181 -8.91 -24.05 -2.07
CA ASN A 181 -9.19 -23.99 -0.63
C ASN A 181 -8.72 -22.64 -0.06
N ARG A 182 -9.69 -21.78 0.28
CA ARG A 182 -9.44 -20.42 0.79
C ARG A 182 -8.85 -20.44 2.20
N ASP A 183 -9.20 -21.43 3.02
CA ASP A 183 -8.73 -21.54 4.40
C ASP A 183 -7.21 -21.63 4.48
N ILE A 184 -6.55 -22.16 3.45
CA ILE A 184 -5.08 -22.24 3.39
C ILE A 184 -4.40 -20.88 3.55
N ILE A 185 -4.92 -19.82 2.92
CA ILE A 185 -4.36 -18.48 3.07
C ILE A 185 -4.89 -17.81 4.34
N ILE A 186 -6.17 -18.00 4.67
CA ILE A 186 -6.75 -17.37 5.87
C ILE A 186 -6.07 -17.88 7.14
N ASP A 187 -5.92 -19.19 7.30
CA ASP A 187 -5.31 -19.80 8.48
C ASP A 187 -3.84 -19.40 8.63
N ASP A 188 -3.11 -19.31 7.51
CA ASP A 188 -1.75 -18.80 7.49
C ASP A 188 -1.69 -17.34 7.97
N ILE A 189 -2.58 -16.50 7.44
CA ILE A 189 -2.65 -15.08 7.82
C ILE A 189 -3.04 -14.92 9.29
N LYS A 190 -4.04 -15.67 9.76
CA LYS A 190 -4.52 -15.64 11.15
C LYS A 190 -3.48 -16.14 12.15
N SER A 191 -2.63 -17.09 11.75
CA SER A 191 -1.63 -17.70 12.63
C SER A 191 -0.34 -16.88 12.72
N ASN A 192 0.06 -16.22 11.63
CA ASN A 192 1.38 -15.56 11.53
C ASN A 192 1.33 -14.06 11.76
N TYR A 193 0.17 -13.41 11.64
CA TYR A 193 0.07 -11.95 11.63
C TYR A 193 -0.91 -11.41 12.65
N LYS A 194 -0.72 -10.13 13.01
CA LYS A 194 -1.56 -9.45 13.98
C LYS A 194 -2.89 -9.05 13.34
N LYS A 195 -4.00 -9.41 13.99
CA LYS A 195 -5.33 -8.92 13.61
C LYS A 195 -5.38 -7.39 13.75
N GLY A 196 -5.78 -6.73 12.66
CA GLY A 196 -6.05 -5.30 12.59
C GLY A 196 -7.54 -5.01 12.75
N GLU A 197 -8.03 -4.07 11.93
CA GLU A 197 -9.39 -3.59 12.00
C GLU A 197 -10.41 -4.57 11.41
N THR A 198 -11.66 -4.44 11.84
CA THR A 198 -12.81 -5.11 11.25
C THR A 198 -13.85 -4.05 10.94
N PHE A 199 -14.33 -4.03 9.71
CA PHE A 199 -15.27 -3.02 9.23
C PHE A 199 -16.35 -3.63 8.33
N ILE A 200 -17.36 -2.82 8.03
CA ILE A 200 -18.52 -3.17 7.23
C ILE A 200 -18.45 -2.40 5.91
N GLU A 201 -18.69 -3.09 4.81
CA GLU A 201 -18.93 -2.50 3.48
C GLU A 201 -20.41 -2.63 3.09
#